data_AF-A0A699YIE9-F1
#
_entry.id   AF-A0A699YIE9-F1
#
_cell.length_a   1.000
_cell.length_b   1.000
_cell.length_c   1.000
_cell.angle_alpha   90.00
_cell.angle_beta   90.00
_cell.angle_gamma   90.00
#
_symmetry.space_group_name_H-M   'P 1'
#
loop_
_entity.id
_entity.type
_entity.pdbx_description
1 polymer ?
#
loop_
_entity_poly.entity_id
_entity_poly.type
_entity_poly.pdbx_seq_one_letter_code
_entity_poly.pdbx_strand_id
1 'polypeptide(L)'
;MHRRKAFGSSAAFQYPIDVAVQDGLGPVYWPMDELHTSPEATAHFGVGLRQLHVFWYDEAIKSFERCIAVDPGFSLGYWGLALAYKQVLWQTEDLQAGQQALQAMELKGRQQDLSPRAALYINAVKKLYTPDKSIDERERAYNAAME
;
A
#
# COMPACT_ATOMS: atom_id res chain seq x y z
N MET A 1 19.74 -14.82 -45.06
CA MET A 1 20.15 -14.81 -43.63
C MET A 1 19.52 -13.61 -42.97
N HIS A 2 18.70 -13.78 -41.93
CA HIS A 2 18.49 -12.86 -40.80
C HIS A 2 17.51 -13.56 -39.83
N ARG A 3 18.03 -14.50 -39.03
CA ARG A 3 17.29 -15.11 -37.90
C ARG A 3 17.12 -14.04 -36.83
N ARG A 4 15.90 -13.57 -36.60
CA ARG A 4 15.56 -12.85 -35.37
C ARG A 4 15.43 -13.88 -34.25
N LYS A 5 16.31 -13.75 -33.25
CA LYS A 5 16.28 -14.52 -32.00
C LYS A 5 14.93 -14.27 -31.30
N ALA A 6 14.25 -15.34 -30.92
CA ALA A 6 13.14 -15.31 -30.00
C ALA A 6 13.65 -14.79 -28.64
N PHE A 7 13.10 -13.67 -28.17
CA PHE A 7 13.24 -13.28 -26.78
C PHE A 7 12.25 -14.12 -25.96
N GLY A 8 12.79 -14.75 -24.92
CA GLY A 8 12.06 -15.67 -24.05
C GLY A 8 10.87 -15.01 -23.39
N SER A 9 9.79 -15.79 -23.31
CA SER A 9 8.57 -15.50 -22.57
C SER A 9 8.91 -15.14 -21.12
N SER A 10 8.84 -13.86 -20.76
CA SER A 10 8.63 -13.48 -19.37
C SER A 10 7.25 -13.97 -18.98
N ALA A 11 7.16 -14.83 -17.97
CA ALA A 11 5.91 -15.36 -17.48
C ALA A 11 5.01 -14.19 -17.05
N ALA A 12 4.00 -13.90 -17.87
CA ALA A 12 2.89 -13.05 -17.45
C ALA A 12 2.24 -13.73 -16.25
N PHE A 13 2.42 -13.14 -15.07
CA PHE A 13 1.76 -13.59 -13.85
C PHE A 13 0.28 -13.25 -14.01
N GLN A 14 -0.50 -14.21 -14.51
CA GLN A 14 -1.95 -14.11 -14.63
C GLN A 14 -2.53 -14.07 -13.21
N TYR A 15 -3.00 -12.91 -12.75
CA TYR A 15 -3.70 -12.80 -11.47
C TYR A 15 -5.06 -13.51 -11.59
N PRO A 16 -5.29 -14.65 -10.93
CA PRO A 16 -6.51 -15.42 -11.14
C PRO A 16 -7.54 -15.08 -10.06
N ILE A 17 -7.95 -13.80 -9.95
CA ILE A 17 -9.11 -13.36 -9.15
C ILE A 17 -9.75 -12.16 -9.87
N ASP A 18 -11.08 -12.10 -9.86
CA ASP A 18 -11.96 -11.02 -10.37
C ASP A 18 -11.75 -9.66 -9.65
N VAL A 19 -10.52 -9.29 -9.34
CA VAL A 19 -10.16 -7.91 -9.08
C VAL A 19 -10.16 -7.25 -10.44
N ALA A 20 -11.14 -6.40 -10.73
CA ALA A 20 -11.19 -5.63 -11.97
C ALA A 20 -9.83 -4.94 -12.17
N VAL A 21 -8.98 -5.56 -12.99
CA VAL A 21 -7.70 -5.01 -13.39
C VAL A 21 -8.10 -3.79 -14.20
N GLN A 22 -7.92 -2.60 -13.66
CA GLN A 22 -7.97 -1.39 -14.46
C GLN A 22 -6.82 -1.49 -15.45
N ASP A 23 -7.11 -2.06 -16.62
CA ASP A 23 -6.19 -2.30 -17.72
C ASP A 23 -5.56 -0.97 -18.11
N GLY A 24 -4.28 -0.77 -17.74
CA GLY A 24 -3.51 0.42 -18.11
C GLY A 24 -2.51 0.93 -17.09
N LEU A 25 -2.60 0.54 -15.81
CA LEU A 25 -1.75 1.12 -14.76
C LEU A 25 -0.33 0.50 -14.63
N GLY A 26 -0.04 -0.57 -15.39
CA GLY A 26 1.26 -1.30 -15.32
C GLY A 26 1.49 -2.02 -13.97
N PRO A 27 2.44 -2.97 -13.85
CA PRO A 27 2.69 -3.64 -12.57
C PRO A 27 3.48 -2.74 -11.60
N VAL A 28 3.16 -2.81 -10.30
CA VAL A 28 4.03 -2.28 -9.22
C VAL A 28 4.97 -3.39 -8.79
N TYR A 29 6.28 -3.18 -8.91
CA TYR A 29 7.28 -4.14 -8.43
C TYR A 29 7.54 -3.90 -6.94
N TRP A 30 6.73 -4.54 -6.10
CA TRP A 30 7.05 -4.75 -4.69
C TRP A 30 7.66 -6.15 -4.55
N PRO A 31 8.62 -6.40 -3.65
CA PRO A 31 9.06 -7.75 -3.33
C PRO A 31 7.88 -8.52 -2.71
N MET A 32 7.14 -9.22 -3.57
CA MET A 32 5.88 -9.89 -3.22
C MET A 32 6.10 -11.06 -2.26
N ASP A 33 7.30 -11.60 -2.23
CA ASP A 33 7.77 -12.60 -1.27
C ASP A 33 7.82 -12.08 0.17
N GLU A 34 7.91 -10.76 0.37
CA GLU A 34 7.84 -10.13 1.69
C GLU A 34 6.40 -9.85 2.15
N LEU A 35 5.41 -10.02 1.26
CA LEU A 35 4.00 -9.85 1.58
C LEU A 35 3.47 -11.17 2.15
N HIS A 36 3.70 -11.40 3.44
CA HIS A 36 3.20 -12.55 4.19
C HIS A 36 1.66 -12.51 4.35
N THR A 37 0.93 -12.72 3.25
CA THR A 37 -0.54 -12.68 3.16
C THR A 37 -1.05 -13.56 2.01
N SER A 38 -2.38 -13.65 1.84
CA SER A 38 -3.00 -14.44 0.78
C SER A 38 -2.78 -13.81 -0.62
N PRO A 39 -2.82 -14.61 -1.70
CA PRO A 39 -2.77 -14.07 -3.07
C PRO A 39 -3.87 -13.06 -3.37
N GLU A 40 -5.05 -13.21 -2.75
CA GLU A 40 -6.19 -12.32 -2.92
C GLU A 40 -5.98 -10.96 -2.26
N ALA A 41 -5.53 -10.95 -0.99
CA ALA A 41 -5.19 -9.71 -0.30
C ALA A 41 -4.05 -8.98 -1.02
N THR A 42 -3.07 -9.75 -1.50
CA THR A 42 -1.94 -9.27 -2.31
C THR A 42 -2.40 -8.59 -3.60
N ALA A 43 -3.39 -9.14 -4.30
CA ALA A 43 -3.92 -8.58 -5.52
C ALA A 43 -4.61 -7.23 -5.28
N HIS A 44 -5.47 -7.15 -4.26
CA HIS A 44 -6.12 -5.89 -3.86
C HIS A 44 -5.12 -4.83 -3.41
N PHE A 45 -4.10 -5.23 -2.64
CA PHE A 45 -3.02 -4.34 -2.24
C PHE A 45 -2.28 -3.76 -3.46
N GLY A 46 -1.91 -4.60 -4.42
CA GLY A 46 -1.22 -4.17 -5.63
C GLY A 46 -2.06 -3.21 -6.48
N VAL A 47 -3.39 -3.38 -6.53
CA VAL A 47 -4.31 -2.44 -7.18
C VAL A 47 -4.35 -1.11 -6.43
N GLY A 48 -4.46 -1.13 -5.10
CA GLY A 48 -4.44 0.07 -4.27
C GLY A 48 -3.15 0.87 -4.46
N LEU A 49 -1.99 0.21 -4.54
CA LEU A 49 -0.72 0.87 -4.82
C LEU A 49 -0.68 1.56 -6.19
N ARG A 50 -1.23 0.93 -7.23
CA ARG A 50 -1.32 1.53 -8.57
C ARG A 50 -2.20 2.77 -8.56
N GLN A 51 -3.36 2.67 -7.92
CA GLN A 51 -4.30 3.79 -7.77
C GLN A 51 -3.68 4.92 -6.97
N LEU A 52 -2.99 4.61 -5.87
CA LEU A 52 -2.25 5.60 -5.09
C LEU A 52 -1.17 6.29 -5.93
N HIS A 53 -0.45 5.54 -6.77
CA HIS A 53 0.60 6.08 -7.65
C HIS A 53 0.07 7.03 -8.72
N VAL A 54 -1.14 6.80 -9.23
CA VAL A 54 -1.82 7.72 -10.17
C VAL A 54 -2.77 8.70 -9.46
N PHE A 55 -2.62 8.84 -8.14
CA PHE A 55 -3.36 9.79 -7.31
C PHE A 55 -4.89 9.54 -7.28
N TRP A 56 -5.36 8.33 -7.57
CA TRP A 56 -6.77 7.95 -7.43
C TRP A 56 -7.08 7.53 -5.98
N TYR A 57 -7.03 8.49 -5.06
CA TYR A 57 -7.10 8.22 -3.61
C TYR A 57 -8.39 7.49 -3.19
N ASP A 58 -9.56 7.89 -3.70
CA ASP A 58 -10.83 7.25 -3.32
C ASP A 58 -10.91 5.78 -3.76
N GLU A 59 -10.37 5.45 -4.93
CA GLU A 59 -10.30 4.06 -5.38
C GLU A 59 -9.24 3.28 -4.61
N ALA A 60 -8.09 3.92 -4.30
CA ALA A 60 -7.05 3.31 -3.49
C ALA A 60 -7.58 2.92 -2.10
N ILE A 61 -8.34 3.81 -1.45
CA ILE A 61 -9.03 3.53 -0.17
C ILE A 61 -9.87 2.26 -0.29
N LYS A 62 -10.78 2.18 -1.28
CA LYS A 62 -11.64 0.99 -1.48
C LYS A 62 -10.82 -0.28 -1.71
N SER A 63 -9.71 -0.19 -2.45
CA SER A 63 -8.84 -1.33 -2.71
C SER A 63 -8.11 -1.81 -1.46
N PHE A 64 -7.61 -0.89 -0.63
CA PHE A 64 -7.00 -1.24 0.65
C PHE A 64 -8.02 -1.76 1.66
N GLU A 65 -9.24 -1.23 1.69
CA GLU A 65 -10.33 -1.77 2.51
C GLU A 65 -10.67 -3.21 2.12
N ARG A 66 -10.74 -3.52 0.81
CA ARG A 66 -10.92 -4.91 0.32
C ARG A 66 -9.75 -5.81 0.72
N CYS A 67 -8.52 -5.30 0.58
CA CYS A 67 -7.32 -6.01 1.02
C CYS A 67 -7.41 -6.40 2.52
N ILE A 68 -7.77 -5.44 3.36
CA ILE A 68 -7.95 -5.64 4.81
C ILE A 68 -9.14 -6.55 5.13
N ALA A 69 -10.23 -6.49 4.36
CA ALA A 69 -11.38 -7.38 4.53
C ALA A 69 -11.02 -8.86 4.26
N VAL A 70 -10.16 -9.11 3.27
CA VAL A 70 -9.66 -10.45 2.94
C VAL A 70 -8.67 -10.95 3.99
N ASP A 71 -7.72 -10.11 4.43
CA ASP A 71 -6.78 -10.45 5.50
C ASP A 71 -6.65 -9.30 6.51
N PRO A 72 -7.45 -9.33 7.60
CA PRO A 72 -7.41 -8.29 8.63
C PRO A 72 -6.08 -8.19 9.37
N GLY A 73 -5.20 -9.19 9.24
CA GLY A 73 -3.87 -9.17 9.86
C GLY A 73 -2.76 -8.68 8.94
N PHE A 74 -3.07 -8.31 7.69
CA PHE A 74 -2.08 -7.78 6.76
C PHE A 74 -1.78 -6.29 7.03
N SER A 75 -0.76 -6.03 7.84
CA SER A 75 -0.40 -4.68 8.30
C SER A 75 -0.13 -3.67 7.17
N LEU A 76 0.42 -4.12 6.04
CA LEU A 76 0.69 -3.23 4.90
C LEU A 76 -0.59 -2.75 4.20
N GLY A 77 -1.71 -3.49 4.30
CA GLY A 77 -3.02 -3.02 3.83
C GLY A 77 -3.45 -1.75 4.55
N TYR A 78 -3.27 -1.71 5.88
CA TYR A 78 -3.56 -0.53 6.69
C TYR A 78 -2.58 0.61 6.44
N TRP A 79 -1.30 0.33 6.16
CA TRP A 79 -0.34 1.34 5.73
C TRP A 79 -0.75 2.01 4.43
N GLY A 80 -1.16 1.23 3.42
CA GLY A 80 -1.66 1.75 2.16
C GLY A 80 -2.92 2.60 2.37
N LEU A 81 -3.86 2.12 3.20
CA LEU A 81 -5.06 2.86 3.56
C LEU A 81 -4.74 4.20 4.23
N ALA A 82 -3.84 4.19 5.21
CA ALA A 82 -3.39 5.40 5.89
C ALA A 82 -2.67 6.38 4.93
N LEU A 83 -1.87 5.89 3.97
CA LEU A 83 -1.29 6.77 2.96
C LEU A 83 -2.34 7.37 2.03
N ALA A 84 -3.38 6.61 1.67
CA ALA A 84 -4.44 7.09 0.78
C ALA A 84 -5.28 8.22 1.41
N TYR A 85 -5.37 8.27 2.74
CA TYR A 85 -5.98 9.39 3.47
C TYR A 85 -5.12 10.66 3.51
N LYS A 86 -3.82 10.59 3.18
CA LYS A 86 -2.95 11.77 3.02
C LYS A 86 -2.88 12.14 1.53
N GLN A 87 -3.83 12.96 1.08
CA GLN A 87 -3.98 13.32 -0.33
C GLN A 87 -3.03 14.47 -0.72
N VAL A 88 -1.74 14.16 -0.81
CA VAL A 88 -0.65 15.14 -0.99
C VAL A 88 -0.90 16.12 -2.15
N LEU A 89 -1.38 15.62 -3.30
CA LEU A 89 -1.60 16.47 -4.48
C LEU A 89 -2.74 17.49 -4.29
N TRP A 90 -3.77 17.12 -3.52
CA TRP A 90 -4.92 17.98 -3.23
C TRP A 90 -4.76 18.79 -1.94
N GLN A 91 -3.65 18.60 -1.22
CA GLN A 91 -3.39 19.24 0.08
C GLN A 91 -4.51 19.00 1.10
N THR A 92 -5.20 17.86 0.99
CA THR A 92 -6.25 17.42 1.90
C THR A 92 -5.80 16.20 2.68
N GLU A 93 -6.36 16.02 3.88
CA GLU A 93 -6.15 14.83 4.67
C GLU A 93 -7.38 14.49 5.53
N ASP A 94 -7.58 13.20 5.76
CA ASP A 94 -8.48 12.72 6.81
C ASP A 94 -7.65 12.16 7.97
N LEU A 95 -7.34 13.04 8.91
CA LEU A 95 -6.56 12.70 10.11
C LEU A 95 -7.23 11.62 10.94
N GLN A 96 -8.54 11.70 11.09
CA GLN A 96 -9.28 10.77 11.93
C GLN A 96 -9.29 9.37 11.30
N ALA A 97 -9.60 9.27 10.01
CA ALA A 97 -9.65 7.99 9.31
C ALA A 97 -8.27 7.33 9.25
N GLY A 98 -7.19 8.11 9.01
CA GLY A 98 -5.83 7.58 9.06
C GLY A 98 -5.42 7.09 10.45
N GLN A 99 -5.77 7.82 11.51
CA GLN A 99 -5.56 7.37 12.89
C GLN A 99 -6.32 6.07 13.19
N GLN A 100 -7.57 5.97 12.76
CA GLN A 100 -8.39 4.77 12.93
C GLN A 100 -7.81 3.57 12.18
N ALA A 101 -7.32 3.77 10.95
CA ALA A 101 -6.65 2.72 10.18
C ALA A 101 -5.41 2.19 10.90
N LEU A 102 -4.57 3.08 11.45
CA LEU A 102 -3.39 2.69 12.21
C LEU A 102 -3.74 2.02 13.55
N GLN A 103 -4.78 2.48 14.24
CA GLN A 103 -5.25 1.82 15.46
C GLN A 103 -5.78 0.40 15.17
N ALA A 104 -6.53 0.22 14.08
CA ALA A 104 -7.01 -1.09 13.66
C ALA A 104 -5.84 -2.03 13.31
N MET A 105 -4.79 -1.51 12.66
CA MET A 105 -3.55 -2.23 12.41
C MET A 105 -2.86 -2.66 13.71
N GLU A 106 -2.78 -1.80 14.72
CA GLU A 106 -2.18 -2.19 16.02
C GLU A 106 -2.92 -3.35 16.68
N LEU A 107 -4.25 -3.37 16.56
CA LEU A 107 -5.10 -4.37 17.20
C LEU A 107 -5.14 -5.71 16.45
N LYS A 108 -5.05 -5.69 15.12
CA LYS A 108 -5.30 -6.87 14.27
C LYS A 108 -4.11 -7.30 13.43
N GLY A 109 -3.23 -6.36 13.11
CA GLY A 109 -2.09 -6.57 12.21
C GLY A 109 -1.01 -7.46 12.82
N ARG A 110 -0.49 -8.40 12.03
CA ARG A 110 0.62 -9.27 12.39
C ARG A 110 1.95 -8.53 12.27
N GLN A 111 2.16 -7.55 13.14
CA GLN A 111 3.36 -6.68 13.12
C GLN A 111 4.66 -7.45 13.36
N GLN A 112 4.60 -8.56 14.08
CA GLN A 112 5.76 -9.42 14.37
C GLN A 112 6.31 -10.14 13.13
N ASP A 113 5.51 -10.25 12.06
CA ASP A 113 5.90 -10.94 10.82
C ASP A 113 6.46 -9.97 9.77
N LEU A 114 6.62 -8.68 10.11
CA LEU A 114 7.10 -7.65 9.19
C LEU A 114 8.61 -7.79 8.93
N SER A 115 8.99 -7.68 7.65
CA SER A 115 10.38 -7.45 7.30
C SER A 115 10.88 -6.11 7.88
N PRO A 116 12.19 -5.94 8.14
CA PRO A 116 12.72 -4.67 8.64
C PRO A 116 12.30 -3.47 7.80
N ARG A 117 12.27 -3.63 6.46
CA ARG A 117 11.80 -2.61 5.54
C ARG A 117 10.31 -2.30 5.71
N ALA A 118 9.46 -3.33 5.80
CA ALA A 118 8.03 -3.13 6.02
C ALA A 118 7.76 -2.41 7.35
N ALA A 119 8.52 -2.76 8.41
CA ALA A 119 8.45 -2.08 9.69
C ALA A 119 8.85 -0.59 9.60
N LEU A 120 9.85 -0.23 8.79
CA LEU A 120 10.20 1.18 8.53
C LEU A 120 9.01 1.95 7.93
N TYR A 121 8.32 1.38 6.93
CA TYR A 121 7.15 2.03 6.33
C TYR A 121 6.01 2.24 7.32
N ILE A 122 5.73 1.24 8.17
CA ILE A 122 4.75 1.37 9.26
C ILE A 122 5.16 2.49 10.23
N ASN A 123 6.42 2.52 10.65
CA ASN A 123 6.91 3.50 11.60
C ASN A 123 6.88 4.93 11.04
N ALA A 124 7.18 5.08 9.75
CA ALA A 124 7.10 6.36 9.07
C ALA A 124 5.64 6.84 8.96
N VAL A 125 4.72 6.02 8.45
CA VAL A 125 3.31 6.46 8.27
C VAL A 125 2.66 6.87 9.59
N LYS A 126 3.03 6.24 10.72
CA LYS A 126 2.57 6.66 12.06
C LYS A 126 2.89 8.12 12.36
N LYS A 127 4.02 8.64 11.87
CA LYS A 127 4.41 10.04 12.06
C LYS A 127 3.43 11.01 11.42
N LEU A 128 2.83 10.64 10.27
CA LEU A 128 1.82 11.43 9.57
C LEU A 128 0.52 11.60 10.36
N TYR A 129 0.30 10.85 11.44
CA TYR A 129 -0.95 10.86 12.20
C TYR A 129 -0.76 11.17 13.69
N THR A 130 0.39 11.76 14.05
CA THR A 130 0.70 12.19 15.42
C THR A 130 -0.29 13.26 15.88
N PRO A 131 -1.05 13.05 16.98
CA PRO A 131 -1.98 14.05 17.50
C PRO A 131 -1.29 15.37 17.88
N ASP A 132 -2.05 16.46 17.84
CA ASP A 132 -1.62 17.80 18.30
C ASP A 132 -0.37 18.37 17.59
N LYS A 133 -0.05 17.85 16.39
CA LYS A 133 1.08 18.28 15.57
C LYS A 133 0.62 18.90 14.26
N SER A 134 1.27 19.99 13.87
CA SER A 134 1.02 20.61 12.58
C SER A 134 1.38 19.65 11.44
N ILE A 135 0.80 19.88 10.26
CA ILE A 135 1.13 19.11 9.05
C ILE A 135 2.64 19.12 8.78
N ASP A 136 3.29 20.27 8.88
CA ASP A 136 4.73 20.41 8.65
C ASP A 136 5.57 19.60 9.66
N GLU A 137 5.17 19.58 10.94
CA GLU A 137 5.86 18.77 11.96
C GLU A 137 5.75 17.28 11.64
N ARG A 138 4.57 16.82 11.23
CA ARG A 138 4.29 15.42 10.89
C ARG A 138 5.01 14.98 9.63
N GLU A 139 5.03 15.81 8.59
CA GLU A 139 5.74 15.53 7.34
C GLU A 139 7.26 15.49 7.53
N ARG A 140 7.83 16.42 8.31
CA ARG A 140 9.25 16.35 8.68
C ARG A 140 9.59 15.06 9.43
N ALA A 141 8.75 14.66 10.38
CA ALA A 141 8.95 13.43 11.13
C ALA A 141 8.80 12.17 10.26
N TYR A 142 7.87 12.18 9.30
CA TYR A 142 7.71 11.12 8.31
C TYR A 142 8.97 10.97 7.44
N ASN A 143 9.46 12.09 6.87
CA ASN A 143 10.65 12.08 6.01
C ASN A 143 11.88 11.58 6.78
N ALA A 144 12.10 12.06 8.00
CA ALA A 144 13.22 11.62 8.84
C ALA A 144 13.14 10.13 9.24
N ALA A 145 11.95 9.53 9.23
CA ALA A 145 11.77 8.10 9.50
C ALA A 145 11.99 7.21 8.25
N MET A 146 12.13 7.82 7.07
CA MET A 146 12.35 7.15 5.78
C MET A 146 13.82 7.23 5.30
N GLU A 147 14.66 8.01 5.99
CA GLU A 147 16.11 8.10 5.79
C GLU A 147 16.84 6.92 6.45
#